data_AF-A0A936WET8-F1
#
_entry.id   AF-A0A936WET8-F1
#
_cell.length_a   1.000
_cell.length_b   1.000
_cell.length_c   1.000
_cell.angle_alpha   90.00
_cell.angle_beta   90.00
_cell.angle_gamma   90.00
#
_symmetry.space_group_name_H-M   'P 1'
#
loop_
_entity.id
_entity.type
_entity.pdbx_description
1 polymer ?
#
loop_
_entity_poly.entity_id
_entity_poly.type
_entity_poly.pdbx_seq_one_letter_code
_entity_poly.pdbx_strand_id
1 'polypeptide(L)'
;MAKNYLNEDELRALNNLAEQYLIFAEGQAMRRIAMTMQDWISKLEGFLTLNDREILQGAARYRAELAKAHAEQEFGKFRYWTTSISSRTSTRW
;
A
#
# COMPACT_ATOMS: atom_id res chain seq x y z
N MET A 1 6.24 29.06 9.13
CA MET A 1 6.10 28.13 10.26
C MET A 1 4.78 27.37 10.13
N ALA A 2 4.76 26.13 10.65
CA ALA A 2 3.68 25.12 10.67
C ALA A 2 3.28 24.46 9.32
N LYS A 3 3.96 23.36 8.98
CA LYS A 3 3.42 22.25 8.16
C LYS A 3 3.99 20.92 8.67
N ASN A 4 3.84 20.66 9.96
CA ASN A 4 3.98 19.31 10.50
C ASN A 4 2.59 18.96 11.02
N TYR A 5 1.79 18.30 10.19
CA TYR A 5 0.38 18.00 10.48
C TYR A 5 0.22 16.88 11.52
N LEU A 6 1.33 16.33 12.00
CA LEU A 6 1.41 15.32 13.04
C LEU A 6 2.62 15.64 13.95
N ASN A 7 2.45 15.49 15.25
CA ASN A 7 3.53 15.55 16.23
C ASN A 7 4.38 14.25 16.19
N GLU A 8 5.48 14.20 16.94
CA GLU A 8 6.41 13.05 16.90
C GLU A 8 5.73 11.73 17.31
N ASP A 9 4.82 11.78 18.27
CA ASP A 9 4.09 10.60 18.74
C ASP A 9 3.08 10.12 17.70
N GLU A 10 2.39 11.05 17.03
CA GLU A 10 1.46 10.77 15.94
C GLU A 10 2.19 10.18 14.72
N LEU A 11 3.38 10.69 14.39
CA LEU A 11 4.24 10.14 13.34
C LEU A 11 4.73 8.73 13.68
N ARG A 12 5.15 8.51 14.93
CA ARG A 12 5.56 7.19 15.42
C ARG A 12 4.40 6.20 15.32
N ALA A 13 3.20 6.63 15.71
CA ALA A 13 2.02 5.79 15.67
C ALA A 13 1.58 5.49 14.23
N LEU A 14 1.71 6.44 13.30
CA LEU A 14 1.50 6.22 11.87
C LEU A 14 2.51 5.23 11.29
N ASN A 15 3.79 5.36 11.64
CA ASN A 15 4.84 4.47 11.16
C ASN A 15 4.59 3.02 11.62
N ASN A 16 4.27 2.84 12.91
CA ASN A 16 3.96 1.53 13.46
C ASN A 16 2.75 0.88 12.79
N LEU A 17 1.72 1.68 12.46
CA LEU A 17 0.54 1.20 11.73
C LEU A 17 0.90 0.76 10.31
N ALA A 18 1.68 1.56 9.59
CA ALA A 18 2.11 1.24 8.23
C ALA A 18 2.97 -0.03 8.18
N GLU A 19 3.91 -0.18 9.10
CA GLU A 19 4.79 -1.34 9.19
C GLU A 19 4.01 -2.63 9.45
N GLN A 20 3.09 -2.63 10.43
CA GLN A 20 2.24 -3.79 10.71
C GLN A 20 1.37 -4.19 9.51
N TYR A 21 0.84 -3.20 8.79
CA TYR A 21 0.03 -3.47 7.60
C TYR A 21 0.85 -4.07 6.45
N LEU A 22 2.10 -3.62 6.26
CA LEU A 22 3.01 -4.20 5.28
C LEU A 22 3.41 -5.65 5.63
N ILE A 23 3.68 -5.93 6.91
CA ILE A 23 3.95 -7.30 7.39
C ILE A 23 2.74 -8.22 7.11
N PHE A 24 1.52 -7.72 7.36
CA PHE A 24 0.31 -8.47 7.01
C PHE A 24 0.22 -8.76 5.51
N ALA A 25 0.48 -7.77 4.66
CA ALA A 25 0.43 -7.93 3.22
C ALA A 25 1.49 -8.91 2.70
N GLU A 26 2.71 -8.86 3.24
CA GLU A 26 3.77 -9.82 2.96
C GLU A 26 3.33 -11.25 3.36
N GLY A 27 2.72 -11.42 4.53
CA GLY A 27 2.18 -12.71 4.96
C GLY A 27 1.12 -13.28 4.00
N GLN A 28 0.24 -12.44 3.43
CA GLN A 28 -0.70 -12.89 2.41
C GLN A 28 0.00 -13.30 1.12
N ALA A 29 1.00 -12.51 0.70
CA ALA A 29 1.79 -12.79 -0.51
C ALA A 29 2.58 -14.10 -0.39
N MET A 30 3.25 -14.34 0.74
CA MET A 30 3.97 -15.59 1.03
C MET A 30 3.05 -16.81 0.96
N ARG A 31 1.80 -16.65 1.39
CA ARG A 31 0.77 -17.70 1.34
C ARG A 31 0.08 -17.82 -0.02
N ARG A 32 0.47 -17.00 -1.01
CA ARG A 32 -0.13 -16.91 -2.34
C ARG A 32 -1.64 -16.64 -2.31
N ILE A 33 -2.08 -15.88 -1.32
CA ILE A 33 -3.48 -15.45 -1.21
C ILE A 33 -3.64 -14.23 -2.10
N ALA A 34 -4.23 -14.42 -3.28
CA ALA A 34 -4.58 -13.32 -4.16
C ALA A 34 -5.71 -12.50 -3.53
N MET A 35 -5.53 -11.19 -3.49
CA MET A 35 -6.50 -10.24 -2.93
C MET A 35 -6.75 -9.11 -3.92
N THR A 36 -7.99 -8.68 -4.04
CA THR A 36 -8.36 -7.51 -4.83
C THR A 36 -8.07 -6.23 -4.05
N MET A 37 -7.99 -5.09 -4.74
CA MET A 37 -7.85 -3.78 -4.07
C MET A 37 -8.99 -3.51 -3.07
N GLN A 38 -10.19 -4.01 -3.33
CA GLN A 38 -11.32 -3.88 -2.41
C GLN A 38 -11.11 -4.71 -1.13
N ASP A 39 -10.50 -5.89 -1.23
CA ASP A 39 -10.17 -6.72 -0.07
C ASP A 39 -9.11 -6.04 0.80
N TRP A 40 -8.11 -5.42 0.17
CA TRP A 40 -7.09 -4.64 0.88
C TRP A 40 -7.69 -3.47 1.65
N ILE A 41 -8.59 -2.70 1.03
CA ILE A 41 -9.31 -1.61 1.71
C ILE A 41 -10.07 -2.15 2.92
N SER A 42 -10.84 -3.23 2.73
CA SER A 42 -11.65 -3.83 3.79
C SER A 42 -10.78 -4.35 4.96
N LYS A 43 -9.60 -4.92 4.67
CA LYS A 43 -8.65 -5.34 5.71
C LYS A 43 -8.03 -4.16 6.44
N LEU A 44 -7.69 -3.08 5.74
CA LEU A 44 -7.16 -1.87 6.36
C LEU A 44 -8.20 -1.22 7.29
N GLU A 45 -9.46 -1.12 6.86
CA GLU A 45 -10.56 -0.62 7.69
C GLU A 45 -10.74 -1.47 8.96
N GLY A 46 -10.70 -2.80 8.82
CA GLY A 46 -10.70 -3.72 9.96
C GLY A 46 -9.49 -3.50 10.88
N PHE A 47 -8.30 -3.31 10.33
CA PHE A 47 -7.08 -3.05 11.09
C PHE A 47 -7.16 -1.74 11.89
N LEU A 48 -7.67 -0.67 11.29
CA LEU A 48 -7.89 0.62 11.95
C LEU A 48 -8.90 0.50 13.09
N THR A 49 -9.99 -0.22 12.85
CA THR A 49 -11.04 -0.46 13.86
C THR A 49 -10.50 -1.24 15.06
N LEU A 50 -9.68 -2.26 14.82
CA LEU A 50 -9.04 -3.06 15.88
C LEU A 50 -8.01 -2.27 16.71
N ASN A 51 -7.50 -1.17 16.17
CA ASN A 51 -6.55 -0.28 16.86
C ASN A 51 -7.26 0.93 17.50
N ASP A 52 -8.59 0.86 17.70
CA ASP A 52 -9.43 1.92 18.26
C ASP A 52 -9.27 3.28 17.56
N ARG A 53 -8.94 3.27 16.25
CA ARG A 53 -8.82 4.50 15.45
C ARG A 53 -10.11 4.78 14.72
N GLU A 54 -10.65 5.98 14.90
CA GLU A 54 -11.80 6.45 14.13
C GLU A 54 -11.50 6.49 12.63
N ILE A 55 -12.36 5.87 11.83
CA ILE A 55 -12.33 5.97 10.38
C ILE A 55 -13.02 7.27 9.98
N LEU A 56 -12.24 8.26 9.52
CA LEU A 56 -12.78 9.53 9.02
C LEU A 56 -13.61 9.32 7.75
N GLN A 57 -14.94 9.35 7.88
CA GLN A 57 -15.85 9.26 6.76
C GLN A 57 -15.74 10.52 5.89
N GLY A 58 -15.24 10.36 4.65
CA GLY A 58 -15.06 11.45 3.68
C GLY A 58 -13.64 11.56 3.12
N ALA A 59 -12.61 11.19 3.90
CA ALA A 59 -11.23 11.12 3.40
C ALA A 59 -11.00 9.94 2.44
N ALA A 60 -11.91 8.96 2.45
CA ALA A 60 -11.84 7.74 1.63
C ALA A 60 -11.82 8.04 0.12
N ARG A 61 -12.59 9.03 -0.35
CA ARG A 61 -12.73 9.32 -1.79
C ARG A 61 -11.43 9.88 -2.40
N TYR A 62 -10.80 10.84 -1.72
CA TYR A 62 -9.52 11.40 -2.12
C TYR A 62 -8.37 10.38 -1.98
N ARG A 63 -8.39 9.57 -0.90
CA ARG A 63 -7.38 8.52 -0.67
C ARG A 63 -7.47 7.39 -1.71
N ALA A 64 -8.68 7.03 -2.16
CA ALA A 64 -8.86 6.01 -3.19
C ALA A 64 -8.25 6.45 -4.54
N GLU A 65 -8.43 7.70 -4.93
CA GLU A 65 -7.87 8.24 -6.17
C GLU A 65 -6.33 8.30 -6.11
N LEU A 66 -5.78 8.75 -4.98
CA LEU A 66 -4.33 8.77 -4.75
C LEU A 66 -3.73 7.35 -4.70
N ALA A 67 -4.40 6.42 -4.01
CA ALA A 67 -3.95 5.02 -3.92
C ALA A 67 -3.99 4.33 -5.29
N LYS A 68 -5.01 4.60 -6.10
CA LYS A 68 -5.08 4.10 -7.48
C LYS A 68 -3.92 4.63 -8.32
N ALA A 69 -3.67 5.94 -8.29
CA ALA A 69 -2.56 6.54 -9.03
C ALA A 69 -1.20 5.95 -8.61
N HIS A 70 -1.01 5.71 -7.31
CA HIS A 70 0.20 5.09 -6.80
C HIS A 70 0.34 3.62 -7.23
N ALA A 71 -0.74 2.83 -7.13
CA ALA A 71 -0.75 1.44 -7.58
C ALA A 71 -0.46 1.30 -9.08
N GLU A 72 -1.02 2.20 -9.90
CA GLU A 72 -0.74 2.25 -11.34
C GLU A 72 0.73 2.60 -11.63
N GLN A 73 1.33 3.51 -10.86
CA GLN A 73 2.73 3.86 -10.96
C GLN A 73 3.65 2.68 -10.63
N GLU A 74 3.42 2.00 -9.50
CA GLU A 74 4.22 0.85 -9.08
C GLU A 74 4.05 -0.34 -10.03
N PHE A 75 2.82 -0.59 -10.51
CA PHE A 75 2.58 -1.59 -11.56
C PHE A 75 3.33 -1.25 -12.85
N GLY A 76 3.39 0.03 -13.23
CA GLY A 76 4.19 0.51 -14.34
C GLY A 76 5.68 0.15 -14.21
N LYS A 77 6.26 0.36 -13.01
CA LYS A 77 7.65 0.00 -12.71
C LYS A 77 7.89 -1.51 -12.79
N PHE A 78 6.99 -2.30 -12.20
CA PHE A 78 7.07 -3.76 -12.26
C PHE A 78 7.02 -4.27 -13.71
N ARG A 79 6.06 -3.78 -14.50
CA ARG A 79 5.90 -4.15 -15.91
C ARG A 79 7.14 -3.79 -16.74
N TYR A 80 7.69 -2.59 -16.55
CA TYR A 80 8.93 -2.18 -17.22
C TYR A 80 10.09 -3.12 -16.86
N TRP A 81 10.25 -3.45 -15.58
CA TRP A 81 11.27 -4.38 -15.09
C TRP A 81 11.12 -5.77 -15.73
N THR A 82 9.91 -6.34 -15.76
CA THR A 82 9.65 -7.64 -16.40
C THR A 82 9.93 -7.63 -17.91
N THR A 83 9.55 -6.58 -18.63
CA THR A 83 9.83 -6.45 -20.07
C THR A 83 11.33 -6.31 -20.35
N SER A 84 12.07 -5.57 -19.50
CA SER A 84 13.52 -5.38 -19.64
C SER A 84 14.34 -6.67 -19.46
N ILE A 85 13.80 -7.62 -18.68
CA ILE A 85 14.40 -8.95 -18.49
C ILE A 85 14.15 -9.84 -19.70
N SER A 86 12.94 -9.80 -20.27
CA SER A 86 12.59 -10.57 -21.48
C SER A 86 13.36 -10.12 -22.73
N SER A 87 13.74 -8.85 -22.83
CA SER A 87 14.52 -8.34 -23.97
C SER A 87 16.02 -8.68 -23.89
N ARG A 88 16.55 -8.95 -22.69
CA ARG A 88 17.96 -9.35 -22.50
C ARG A 88 18.21 -10.84 -22.71
N THR A 89 17.17 -11.68 -22.66
CA THR A 89 17.29 -13.12 -22.87
C THR A 89 17.15 -13.55 -24.34
N SER A 90 16.76 -12.64 -25.25
CA SER A 90 16.62 -12.92 -26.69
C SER A 90 17.85 -12.57 -27.55
N THR A 91 18.93 -12.00 -26.97
CA THR A 91 20.15 -11.60 -27.70
C THR A 91 21.36 -12.46 -27.33
N ARG A 92 21.16 -13.78 -27.16
CA ARG A 92 22.26 -14.73 -27.01
C ARG A 92 22.01 -15.97 -27.87
N TRP A 93 22.33 -15.83 -29.15
CA TRP A 93 22.70 -16.91 -30.07
C TRP A 93 23.96 -16.47 -30.79
#